data_AF-A0A7K2A2M4-F1
#
_entry.id   AF-A0A7K2A2M4-F1
#
_cell.length_a   1.000
_cell.length_b   1.000
_cell.length_c   1.000
_cell.angle_alpha   90.00
_cell.angle_beta   90.00
_cell.angle_gamma   90.00
#
_symmetry.space_group_name_H-M   'P 1'
#
loop_
_entity.id
_entity.type
_entity.pdbx_description
1 polymer ?
#
loop_
_entity_poly.entity_id
_entity_poly.type
_entity_poly.pdbx_seq_one_letter_code
_entity_poly.pdbx_strand_id
1 'polypeptide(L)'
;MRYVAERLEANVKVALGFECPLWVPVADEPSDLTKARHGEGNRAWSAGAGAGSLATGLTEVAWILDRIHHEVPRAESFLDWEDFKAAANGLFIWEAFVTADAKRESHKDDAQAAVEAFRDALPDPSLSNALAAMGRIRSLIGGALLWSGWTKDLEKLDEPSIVIKPQEPYGA
;
A
#
# COMPACT_ATOMS: atom_id res chain seq x y z
N MET A 1 -12.86 -4.31 7.99
CA MET A 1 -13.42 -5.01 6.81
C MET A 1 -14.86 -4.64 6.59
N ARG A 2 -15.80 -5.04 7.45
CA ARG A 2 -17.23 -4.71 7.33
C ARG A 2 -17.51 -3.22 7.08
N TYR A 3 -16.87 -2.32 7.84
CA TYR A 3 -16.99 -0.88 7.59
C TYR A 3 -16.59 -0.50 6.15
N VAL A 4 -15.45 -1.00 5.65
CA VAL A 4 -14.99 -0.74 4.28
C VAL A 4 -15.99 -1.26 3.25
N ALA A 5 -16.46 -2.51 3.42
CA ALA A 5 -17.46 -3.09 2.53
C ALA A 5 -18.77 -2.28 2.52
N GLU A 6 -19.30 -1.90 3.69
CA GLU A 6 -20.49 -1.06 3.81
C GLU A 6 -20.33 0.30 3.10
N ARG A 7 -19.14 0.91 3.16
CA ARG A 7 -18.86 2.15 2.41
C ARG A 7 -18.84 1.91 0.90
N LEU A 8 -18.23 0.82 0.45
CA LEU A 8 -18.17 0.46 -0.96
C LEU A 8 -19.56 0.13 -1.52
N GLU A 9 -20.41 -0.61 -0.79
CA GLU A 9 -21.83 -0.85 -1.17
C GLU A 9 -22.61 0.45 -1.29
N ALA A 10 -22.33 1.42 -0.42
CA ALA A 10 -22.93 2.74 -0.46
C ALA A 10 -22.38 3.64 -1.58
N ASN A 11 -21.58 3.10 -2.51
CA ASN A 11 -20.89 3.80 -3.60
C ASN A 11 -19.95 4.92 -3.10
N VAL A 12 -19.36 4.74 -1.92
CA VAL A 12 -18.37 5.67 -1.38
C VAL A 12 -16.97 5.18 -1.74
N LYS A 13 -16.15 6.09 -2.27
CA LYS A 13 -14.72 5.86 -2.49
C LYS A 13 -14.00 5.65 -1.16
N VAL A 14 -13.19 4.61 -1.07
CA VAL A 14 -12.40 4.29 0.13
C VAL A 14 -10.92 4.20 -0.24
N ALA A 15 -10.06 4.85 0.54
CA ALA A 15 -8.63 4.61 0.52
C ALA A 15 -8.23 3.76 1.72
N LEU A 16 -7.51 2.66 1.49
CA LEU A 16 -7.08 1.70 2.51
C LEU A 16 -5.56 1.52 2.46
N GLY A 17 -4.89 1.86 3.55
CA GLY A 17 -3.43 1.73 3.70
C GLY A 17 -3.02 0.49 4.47
N PHE A 18 -1.91 -0.13 4.08
CA PHE A 18 -1.29 -1.24 4.81
C PHE A 18 0.15 -0.90 5.23
N GLU A 19 0.52 -1.19 6.48
CA GLU A 19 1.85 -0.93 7.03
C GLU A 19 2.82 -2.09 6.74
N CYS A 20 2.98 -2.43 5.47
CA CYS A 20 3.93 -3.44 5.01
C CYS A 20 4.33 -3.15 3.55
N PRO A 21 5.50 -3.63 3.09
CA PRO A 21 5.86 -3.50 1.68
C PRO A 21 4.79 -4.12 0.78
N LEU A 22 4.21 -3.32 -0.12
CA LEU A 22 3.20 -3.77 -1.08
C LEU A 22 3.77 -4.06 -2.47
N TRP A 23 5.02 -3.66 -2.71
CA TRP A 23 5.79 -4.02 -3.88
C TRP A 23 7.28 -4.02 -3.55
N VAL A 24 8.05 -4.79 -4.33
CA VAL A 24 9.52 -4.88 -4.21
C VAL A 24 10.16 -4.72 -5.59
N PRO A 25 11.36 -4.14 -5.70
CA PRO A 25 12.07 -4.05 -6.97
C PRO A 25 12.59 -5.42 -7.40
N VAL A 26 12.65 -5.65 -8.71
CA VAL A 26 13.32 -6.80 -9.32
C VAL A 26 14.52 -6.28 -10.09
N ALA A 27 15.63 -6.11 -9.38
CA ALA A 27 16.87 -5.63 -9.96
C ALA A 27 17.47 -6.62 -10.97
N ASP A 28 18.15 -6.10 -11.99
CA ASP A 28 18.84 -6.92 -12.99
C ASP A 28 20.08 -7.60 -12.39
N GLU A 29 20.80 -6.90 -11.51
CA GLU A 29 21.99 -7.42 -10.85
C GLU A 29 21.63 -8.23 -9.58
N PRO A 30 22.08 -9.48 -9.45
CA PRO A 30 21.78 -10.31 -8.28
C PRO A 30 22.21 -9.70 -6.93
N SER A 31 23.29 -8.91 -6.92
CA SER A 31 23.76 -8.20 -5.72
C SER A 31 22.80 -7.14 -5.21
N ASP A 32 21.81 -6.76 -6.02
CA ASP A 32 20.92 -5.62 -5.78
C ASP A 32 19.51 -6.05 -5.42
N LEU A 33 19.20 -7.35 -5.53
CA LEU A 33 17.86 -7.94 -5.27
C LEU A 33 17.32 -7.64 -3.87
N THR A 34 18.19 -7.46 -2.87
CA THR A 34 17.80 -7.19 -1.49
C THR A 34 18.13 -5.77 -1.05
N LYS A 35 18.49 -4.86 -1.97
CA LYS A 35 18.77 -3.46 -1.63
C LYS A 35 17.47 -2.69 -1.33
N ALA A 36 17.64 -1.57 -0.65
CA ALA A 36 16.59 -0.62 -0.35
C ALA A 36 15.94 -0.09 -1.63
N ARG A 37 14.63 0.18 -1.57
CA ARG A 37 13.93 0.91 -2.63
C ARG A 37 14.45 2.34 -2.73
N HIS A 38 14.33 2.94 -3.91
CA HIS A 38 14.68 4.35 -4.09
C HIS A 38 13.78 5.23 -3.18
N GLY A 39 14.38 5.90 -2.20
CA GLY A 39 13.69 6.69 -1.18
C GLY A 39 13.60 6.04 0.22
N GLU A 40 13.96 4.77 0.36
CA GLU A 40 13.87 4.03 1.64
C GLU A 40 15.00 4.38 2.62
N GLY A 41 16.09 4.97 2.12
CA GLY A 41 17.28 5.34 2.90
C GLY A 41 18.14 4.12 3.27
N ASN A 42 18.63 4.08 4.50
CA ASN A 42 19.65 3.10 4.93
C ASN A 42 19.08 1.76 5.42
N ARG A 43 17.76 1.59 5.45
CA ARG A 43 17.11 0.33 5.87
C ARG A 43 16.28 -0.19 4.72
N ALA A 44 16.71 -1.30 4.14
CA ALA A 44 16.00 -1.95 3.05
C ALA A 44 14.77 -2.71 3.55
N TRP A 45 13.79 -2.87 2.67
CA TRP A 45 12.60 -3.71 2.88
C TRP A 45 12.97 -5.16 3.23
N SER A 46 14.14 -5.62 2.80
CA SER A 46 14.68 -6.95 3.05
C SER A 46 15.34 -7.10 4.43
N ALA A 47 15.56 -6.00 5.16
CA ALA A 47 16.11 -6.02 6.50
C ALA A 47 15.09 -6.61 7.49
N GLY A 48 15.55 -7.07 8.67
CA GLY A 48 14.72 -7.90 9.57
C GLY A 48 13.31 -7.38 9.86
N ALA A 49 13.14 -6.08 10.14
CA ALA A 49 11.82 -5.49 10.38
C ALA A 49 10.94 -5.46 9.12
N GLY A 50 11.50 -5.04 7.97
CA GLY A 50 10.77 -4.96 6.70
C GLY A 50 10.42 -6.34 6.15
N ALA A 51 11.34 -7.31 6.23
CA ALA A 51 11.10 -8.67 5.77
C ALA A 51 10.05 -9.37 6.65
N GLY A 52 10.08 -9.11 7.96
CA GLY A 52 9.08 -9.59 8.91
C GLY A 52 7.70 -9.00 8.63
N SER A 53 7.59 -7.68 8.46
CA SER A 53 6.31 -7.03 8.14
C SER A 53 5.78 -7.42 6.77
N LEU A 54 6.66 -7.62 5.78
CA LEU A 54 6.30 -8.16 4.47
C LEU A 54 5.70 -9.56 4.61
N ALA A 55 6.35 -10.48 5.32
CA ALA A 55 5.89 -11.85 5.45
C ALA A 55 4.51 -11.93 6.14
N THR A 56 4.30 -11.17 7.21
CA THR A 56 2.99 -11.07 7.88
C THR A 56 1.97 -10.36 7.00
N GLY A 57 2.36 -9.25 6.38
CA GLY A 57 1.51 -8.46 5.50
C GLY A 57 0.98 -9.24 4.30
N LEU A 58 1.78 -10.14 3.71
CA LEU A 58 1.34 -11.00 2.60
C LEU A 58 0.10 -11.83 2.96
N THR A 59 0.02 -12.34 4.20
CA THR A 59 -1.16 -13.10 4.62
C THR A 59 -2.32 -12.20 5.04
N GLU A 60 -2.03 -11.09 5.74
CA GLU A 60 -3.06 -10.20 6.25
C GLU A 60 -3.78 -9.46 5.12
N VAL A 61 -3.02 -8.90 4.17
CA VAL A 61 -3.54 -8.17 3.01
C VAL A 61 -4.43 -9.09 2.16
N ALA A 62 -3.92 -10.28 1.80
CA ALA A 62 -4.68 -11.22 0.99
C ALA A 62 -6.00 -11.62 1.66
N TRP A 63 -5.97 -11.91 2.96
CA TRP A 63 -7.16 -12.27 3.72
C TRP A 63 -8.15 -11.11 3.84
N ILE A 64 -7.68 -9.89 4.14
CA ILE A 64 -8.53 -8.69 4.23
C ILE A 64 -9.21 -8.41 2.89
N LEU A 65 -8.47 -8.49 1.79
CA LEU A 65 -9.01 -8.27 0.45
C LEU A 65 -10.03 -9.32 0.06
N ASP A 66 -9.78 -10.61 0.34
CA ASP A 66 -10.75 -11.68 0.11
C ASP A 66 -12.05 -11.43 0.89
N ARG A 67 -11.96 -11.06 2.18
CA ARG A 67 -13.14 -10.76 3.00
C ARG A 67 -13.94 -9.57 2.45
N ILE A 68 -13.28 -8.49 2.06
CA ILE A 68 -13.97 -7.33 1.48
C ILE A 68 -14.59 -7.71 0.12
N HIS A 69 -13.85 -8.38 -0.78
CA HIS A 69 -14.36 -8.76 -2.09
C HIS A 69 -15.57 -9.70 -1.99
N HIS A 70 -15.56 -10.61 -1.02
CA HIS A 70 -16.68 -11.51 -0.78
C HIS A 70 -17.97 -10.76 -0.40
N GLU A 71 -17.85 -9.68 0.37
CA GLU A 71 -18.98 -8.82 0.72
C GLU A 71 -19.40 -7.90 -0.44
N VAL A 72 -18.44 -7.39 -1.22
CA VAL A 72 -18.69 -6.44 -2.32
C VAL A 72 -18.05 -6.86 -3.66
N PRO A 73 -18.50 -7.96 -4.30
CA PRO A 73 -17.81 -8.55 -5.45
C PRO A 73 -17.83 -7.71 -6.73
N ARG A 74 -18.61 -6.62 -6.74
CA ARG A 74 -18.70 -5.66 -7.87
C ARG A 74 -17.85 -4.42 -7.67
N ALA A 75 -17.22 -4.24 -6.51
CA ALA A 75 -16.34 -3.11 -6.27
C ALA A 75 -15.04 -3.29 -7.07
N GLU A 76 -14.51 -2.18 -7.58
CA GLU A 76 -13.22 -2.14 -8.26
C GLU A 76 -12.10 -1.72 -7.30
N SER A 77 -10.88 -2.18 -7.57
CA SER A 77 -9.67 -1.84 -6.82
C SER A 77 -8.69 -1.06 -7.68
N PHE A 78 -7.98 -0.10 -7.10
CA PHE A 78 -7.07 0.80 -7.80
C PHE A 78 -5.74 0.94 -7.06
N LEU A 79 -4.63 0.91 -7.79
CA LEU A 79 -3.29 1.27 -7.30
C LEU A 79 -2.80 2.60 -7.90
N ASP A 80 -3.33 2.97 -9.07
CA ASP A 80 -3.19 4.31 -9.66
C ASP A 80 -4.24 5.30 -9.10
N TRP A 81 -3.79 6.51 -8.74
CA TRP A 81 -4.65 7.52 -8.14
C TRP A 81 -5.58 8.19 -9.16
N GLU A 82 -5.11 8.44 -10.38
CA GLU A 82 -5.93 9.14 -11.38
C GLU A 82 -7.05 8.23 -11.90
N ASP A 83 -6.80 6.93 -12.05
CA ASP A 83 -7.83 5.93 -12.33
C ASP A 83 -8.89 5.90 -11.21
N PHE A 84 -8.45 5.84 -9.94
CA PHE A 84 -9.35 5.87 -8.80
C PHE A 84 -10.18 7.16 -8.73
N LYS A 85 -9.56 8.30 -9.03
CA LYS A 85 -10.20 9.61 -9.02
C LYS A 85 -11.22 9.74 -10.15
N ALA A 86 -10.95 9.16 -11.32
CA ALA A 86 -11.87 9.11 -12.45
C ALA A 86 -13.06 8.14 -12.22
N ALA A 87 -12.85 7.07 -11.45
CA ALA A 87 -13.91 6.12 -11.13
C ALA A 87 -15.07 6.75 -10.33
N ALA A 88 -16.26 6.16 -10.36
CA ALA A 88 -17.40 6.64 -9.56
C ALA A 88 -17.31 6.19 -8.09
N ASN A 89 -16.82 4.98 -7.85
CA ASN A 89 -16.61 4.34 -6.55
C ASN A 89 -15.37 3.45 -6.63
N GLY A 90 -14.95 2.85 -5.51
CA GLY A 90 -13.88 1.87 -5.52
C GLY A 90 -13.01 1.88 -4.28
N LEU A 91 -12.07 0.95 -4.24
CA LEU A 91 -11.07 0.79 -3.20
C LEU A 91 -9.70 1.20 -3.75
N PHE A 92 -9.16 2.33 -3.29
CA PHE A 92 -7.78 2.72 -3.52
C PHE A 92 -6.87 2.09 -2.47
N ILE A 93 -5.78 1.45 -2.88
CA ILE A 93 -4.87 0.76 -1.97
C ILE A 93 -3.48 1.40 -2.03
N TRP A 94 -2.89 1.65 -0.87
CA TRP A 94 -1.59 2.29 -0.74
C TRP A 94 -0.75 1.68 0.39
N GLU A 95 0.55 1.91 0.32
CA GLU A 95 1.51 1.47 1.33
C GLU A 95 1.75 2.58 2.36
N ALA A 96 1.50 2.27 3.63
CA ALA A 96 1.84 3.14 4.75
C ALA A 96 3.28 2.85 5.19
N PHE A 97 4.19 3.77 4.90
CA PHE A 97 5.60 3.60 5.22
C PHE A 97 5.97 4.27 6.55
N VAL A 98 5.58 3.64 7.66
CA VAL A 98 5.85 4.14 9.02
C VAL A 98 7.22 3.62 9.50
N THR A 99 8.22 4.50 9.51
CA THR A 99 9.58 4.17 9.97
C THR A 99 9.91 4.83 11.31
N ALA A 100 10.94 4.32 11.98
CA ALA A 100 11.43 4.72 13.31
C ALA A 100 11.10 6.16 13.75
N ASP A 101 11.52 7.17 12.98
CA ASP A 101 11.41 8.58 13.38
C ASP A 101 9.95 9.13 13.32
N ALA A 102 9.08 8.43 12.59
CA ALA A 102 7.65 8.71 12.51
C ALA A 102 6.80 7.80 13.42
N LYS A 103 7.42 6.87 14.16
CA LYS A 103 6.70 5.97 15.07
C LYS A 103 6.21 6.73 16.29
N ARG A 104 4.96 6.47 16.66
CA ARG A 104 4.30 6.97 17.86
C ARG A 104 4.28 5.88 18.94
N GLU A 105 3.63 6.17 20.07
CA GLU A 105 3.66 5.31 21.26
C GLU A 105 3.01 3.93 21.05
N SER A 106 2.08 3.81 20.08
CA SER A 106 1.42 2.55 19.75
C SER A 106 1.21 2.34 18.25
N HIS A 107 1.01 1.09 17.84
CA HIS A 107 0.64 0.74 16.45
C HIS A 107 -0.64 1.43 15.96
N LYS A 108 -1.57 1.77 16.87
CA LYS A 108 -2.77 2.53 16.51
C LYS A 108 -2.41 3.97 16.15
N ASP A 109 -1.46 4.54 16.87
CA ASP A 109 -0.99 5.91 16.63
C ASP A 109 -0.15 5.97 15.34
N ASP A 110 0.62 4.91 15.03
CA ASP A 110 1.31 4.74 13.75
C ASP A 110 0.33 4.72 12.56
N ALA A 111 -0.73 3.90 12.67
CA ALA A 111 -1.79 3.82 11.66
C ALA A 111 -2.52 5.17 11.50
N GLN A 112 -2.76 5.88 12.61
CA GLN A 112 -3.37 7.20 12.58
C GLN A 112 -2.44 8.23 11.89
N ALA A 113 -1.14 8.22 12.20
CA ALA A 113 -0.17 9.09 11.55
C ALA A 113 -0.10 8.86 10.03
N ALA A 114 -0.19 7.60 9.59
CA ALA A 114 -0.27 7.26 8.18
C ALA A 114 -1.53 7.83 7.51
N VAL A 115 -2.69 7.71 8.14
CA VAL A 115 -3.95 8.29 7.62
C VAL A 115 -3.90 9.81 7.60
N GLU A 116 -3.31 10.46 8.62
CA GLU A 116 -3.08 11.91 8.65
C GLU A 116 -2.19 12.34 7.47
N ALA A 117 -1.08 11.64 7.24
CA ALA A 117 -0.17 11.92 6.13
C ALA A 117 -0.85 11.72 4.76
N PHE A 118 -1.66 10.66 4.60
CA PHE A 118 -2.43 10.44 3.38
C PHE A 118 -3.44 11.57 3.14
N ARG A 119 -4.15 11.99 4.20
CA ARG A 119 -5.11 13.11 4.14
C ARG A 119 -4.41 14.41 3.75
N ASP A 120 -3.24 14.67 4.32
CA ASP A 120 -2.48 15.90 4.05
C ASP A 120 -1.87 15.90 2.64
N ALA A 121 -1.70 14.73 2.02
CA ALA A 121 -1.29 14.56 0.63
C ALA A 121 -2.44 14.77 -0.40
N LEU A 122 -3.69 14.90 0.05
CA LEU A 122 -4.81 15.23 -0.83
C LEU A 122 -4.69 16.68 -1.35
N PRO A 123 -5.18 16.99 -2.57
CA PRO A 123 -6.06 16.18 -3.42
C PRO A 123 -5.34 15.16 -4.33
N ASP A 124 -4.01 15.12 -4.30
CA ASP A 124 -3.20 14.27 -5.19
C ASP A 124 -2.04 13.61 -4.43
N PRO A 125 -2.29 12.44 -3.79
CA PRO A 125 -1.27 11.73 -3.04
C PRO A 125 -0.15 11.18 -3.93
N SER A 126 -0.31 11.13 -5.26
CA SER A 126 0.77 10.72 -6.17
C SER A 126 1.96 11.68 -6.11
N LEU A 127 1.71 12.96 -5.82
CA LEU A 127 2.75 13.99 -5.64
C LEU A 127 3.54 13.80 -4.34
N SER A 128 3.01 13.03 -3.40
CA SER A 128 3.64 12.71 -2.12
C SER A 128 4.14 11.26 -2.05
N ASN A 129 4.23 10.58 -3.19
CA ASN A 129 4.74 9.22 -3.26
C ASN A 129 6.21 9.19 -2.81
N ALA A 130 6.47 8.55 -1.67
CA ALA A 130 7.76 8.54 -1.01
C ALA A 130 8.79 7.67 -1.73
N LEU A 131 8.34 6.68 -2.51
CA LEU A 131 9.20 5.71 -3.18
C LEU A 131 8.97 5.70 -4.69
N ALA A 132 10.05 5.84 -5.45
CA ALA A 132 10.01 5.76 -6.90
C ALA A 132 10.20 4.31 -7.37
N ALA A 133 9.24 3.79 -8.13
CA ALA A 133 9.40 2.51 -8.83
C ALA A 133 10.35 2.69 -10.02
N MET A 134 11.61 2.32 -9.86
CA MET A 134 12.60 2.36 -10.93
C MET A 134 12.80 0.95 -11.51
N GLY A 135 12.56 0.80 -12.81
CA GLY A 135 12.73 -0.49 -13.50
C GLY A 135 11.60 -1.47 -13.20
N ARG A 136 11.93 -2.76 -13.22
CA ARG A 136 10.96 -3.83 -12.97
C ARG A 136 10.64 -3.92 -11.48
N ILE A 137 9.37 -4.09 -11.16
CA ILE A 137 8.90 -4.34 -9.80
C ILE A 137 8.12 -5.65 -9.77
N ARG A 138 7.92 -6.17 -8.57
CA ARG A 138 6.94 -7.21 -8.29
C ARG A 138 5.92 -6.64 -7.33
N SER A 139 4.70 -6.48 -7.82
CA SER A 139 3.55 -6.02 -7.05
C SER A 139 3.05 -7.16 -6.16
N LEU A 140 3.28 -7.05 -4.86
CA LEU A 140 2.79 -8.00 -3.89
C LEU A 140 1.28 -7.80 -3.69
N ILE A 141 0.83 -6.55 -3.71
CA ILE A 141 -0.58 -6.19 -3.69
C ILE A 141 -1.31 -6.65 -4.96
N GLY A 142 -0.69 -6.53 -6.14
CA GLY A 142 -1.24 -7.09 -7.37
C GLY A 142 -1.46 -8.60 -7.30
N GLY A 143 -0.49 -9.32 -6.71
CA GLY A 143 -0.63 -10.75 -6.43
C GLY A 143 -1.79 -11.05 -5.46
N ALA A 144 -1.95 -10.24 -4.42
CA ALA A 144 -3.06 -10.39 -3.47
C ALA A 144 -4.42 -10.10 -4.13
N LEU A 145 -4.52 -9.08 -4.99
CA LEU A 145 -5.74 -8.74 -5.75
C LEU A 145 -6.16 -9.86 -6.70
N LEU A 146 -5.20 -10.46 -7.42
CA LEU A 146 -5.44 -11.63 -8.26
C LEU A 146 -5.90 -12.84 -7.43
N TRP A 147 -5.22 -13.11 -6.31
CA TRP A 147 -5.54 -14.26 -5.45
C TRP A 147 -6.94 -14.15 -4.83
N SER A 148 -7.35 -12.95 -4.43
CA SER A 148 -8.65 -12.68 -3.78
C SER A 148 -9.80 -12.40 -4.75
N GLY A 149 -9.54 -12.40 -6.06
CA GLY A 149 -10.57 -12.27 -7.10
C GLY A 149 -10.96 -10.84 -7.46
N TRP A 150 -10.33 -9.82 -6.87
CA TRP A 150 -10.57 -8.39 -7.22
C TRP A 150 -10.28 -8.08 -8.68
N THR A 151 -9.35 -8.80 -9.27
CA THR A 151 -8.99 -8.63 -10.68
C THR A 151 -8.60 -9.97 -11.30
N LYS A 152 -8.66 -10.02 -12.62
CA LYS A 152 -8.07 -11.09 -13.46
C LYS A 152 -6.94 -10.57 -14.34
N ASP A 153 -6.65 -9.28 -14.24
CA ASP A 153 -5.63 -8.60 -15.01
C ASP A 153 -4.25 -8.88 -14.41
N LEU A 154 -3.42 -9.57 -15.20
CA LEU A 154 -2.07 -9.94 -14.80
C LEU A 154 -1.11 -8.74 -14.82
N GLU A 155 -1.43 -7.65 -15.52
CA GLU A 155 -0.61 -6.43 -15.53
C GLU A 155 -0.48 -5.83 -14.13
N LYS A 156 -1.45 -6.10 -13.23
CA LYS A 156 -1.37 -5.72 -11.81
C LYS A 156 -0.16 -6.31 -11.09
N LEU A 157 0.45 -7.39 -11.57
CA LEU A 157 1.69 -7.94 -11.00
C LEU A 157 2.91 -7.01 -11.18
N ASP A 158 2.84 -6.08 -12.12
CA ASP A 158 3.90 -5.12 -12.44
C ASP A 158 3.54 -3.67 -12.04
N GLU A 159 2.38 -3.46 -11.39
CA GLU A 159 1.89 -2.14 -10.98
C GLU A 159 2.24 -1.82 -9.51
N PRO A 160 3.06 -0.80 -9.23
CA PRO A 160 3.39 -0.39 -7.86
C PRO A 160 2.22 0.38 -7.24
N SER A 161 2.00 0.20 -5.93
CA SER A 161 1.13 1.10 -5.16
C SER A 161 1.86 2.38 -4.77
N ILE A 162 1.10 3.47 -4.61
CA ILE A 162 1.60 4.69 -3.96
C ILE A 162 2.06 4.36 -2.54
N VAL A 163 3.19 4.95 -2.14
CA VAL A 163 3.78 4.81 -0.81
C VAL A 163 3.73 6.16 -0.12
N ILE A 164 3.03 6.26 1.01
CA ILE A 164 2.97 7.50 1.79
C ILE A 164 3.74 7.32 3.08
N LYS A 165 4.65 8.26 3.35
CA LYS A 165 5.48 8.30 4.55
C LYS A 165 5.03 9.44 5.45
N PRO A 166 4.57 9.17 6.70
CA PRO A 166 4.32 10.23 7.66
C PRO A 166 5.60 10.99 8.00
N GLN A 167 5.46 12.30 8.25
CA GLN A 167 6.55 13.11 8.77
C GLN A 167 6.79 12.82 10.25
N GLU A 168 7.99 13.15 10.72
CA GLU A 168 8.30 13.12 12.15
C GLU A 168 7.33 14.02 12.94
N PRO A 169 6.92 13.65 14.16
CA PRO A 169 6.18 14.55 15.02
C PRO A 169 7.01 15.83 15.24
N TYR A 170 6.40 17.01 15.07
CA TYR A 170 7.07 18.28 15.37
C TYR A 170 7.58 18.28 16.82
N GLY A 171 8.90 18.31 17.01
CA GLY A 171 9.55 18.49 18.33
C GLY A 171 10.10 17.24 19.02
N ALA A 172 10.60 16.25 18.27
CA ALA A 172 11.46 15.18 18.82
C ALA A 172 12.84 15.71 19.26
#